data_AF-A0AAD1ZJS5-F1
#
_entry.id   AF-A0AAD1ZJS5-F1
#
_cell.length_a   1.000
_cell.length_b   1.000
_cell.length_c   1.000
_cell.angle_alpha   90.00
_cell.angle_beta   90.00
_cell.angle_gamma   90.00
#
_symmetry.space_group_name_H-M   'P 1'
#
loop_
_entity.id
_entity.type
_entity.pdbx_description
1 polymer ?
#
loop_
_entity_poly.entity_id
_entity_poly.type
_entity_poly.pdbx_seq_one_letter_code
_entity_poly.pdbx_strand_id
1 'polypeptide(L)'
;MEEALKNDTIRGYLTSAQAMADYAEILIYIKEKLSAHNSPIIVIGGSYGGSKNSPFISMLRYPHIALGALASSAPILYFDDITPQNGYFSIVTKGFKEVSQTCYETIRESWSKIDKVGSKPSGLSILSQKFKLCS
;
A
#
# COMPACT_ATOMS: atom_id res chain seq x y z
N MET A 1 10.54 5.62 -11.77
CA MET A 1 10.48 5.72 -10.29
C MET A 1 11.82 6.14 -9.71
N GLU A 2 12.94 5.54 -10.14
CA GLU A 2 14.30 5.93 -9.71
C GLU A 2 14.62 7.42 -9.94
N GLU A 3 14.21 7.99 -11.07
CA GLU A 3 14.48 9.40 -11.38
C GLU A 3 13.75 10.38 -10.43
N ALA A 4 12.57 10.01 -9.94
CA ALA A 4 11.84 10.77 -8.92
C ALA A 4 12.42 10.59 -7.49
N LEU A 5 13.28 9.58 -7.28
CA LEU A 5 13.94 9.30 -6.01
C LEU A 5 15.35 9.92 -5.93
N LYS A 6 15.92 10.38 -7.04
CA LYS A 6 17.28 10.96 -7.14
C LYS A 6 17.38 12.43 -6.71
N ASN A 7 16.26 13.08 -6.39
CA ASN A 7 16.28 14.46 -5.91
C ASN A 7 16.52 14.46 -4.39
N ASP A 8 17.80 14.47 -4.01
CA ASP A 8 18.24 14.39 -2.62
C ASP A 8 17.74 15.56 -1.78
N THR A 9 17.51 16.73 -2.39
CA THR A 9 16.96 17.92 -1.72
C THR A 9 15.49 17.80 -1.36
N ILE A 10 14.70 16.99 -2.08
CA ILE A 10 13.25 16.82 -1.83
C ILE A 10 12.96 15.49 -1.10
N ARG A 11 13.71 14.42 -1.36
CA ARG A 11 13.42 13.07 -0.86
C ARG A 11 14.59 12.37 -0.16
N GLY A 12 15.71 13.05 0.08
CA GLY A 12 16.88 12.44 0.73
C GLY A 12 16.60 11.84 2.11
N TYR A 13 15.63 12.39 2.85
CA TYR A 13 15.21 11.89 4.17
C TYR A 13 13.94 11.02 4.12
N LEU A 14 13.29 10.89 2.96
CA LEU A 14 12.05 10.13 2.82
C LEU A 14 12.37 8.64 2.67
N THR A 15 12.71 7.99 3.78
CA THR A 15 12.99 6.57 3.83
C THR A 15 12.24 5.91 4.97
N SER A 16 11.93 4.62 4.81
CA SER A 16 11.35 3.84 5.90
C SER A 16 12.28 3.78 7.10
N ALA A 17 13.60 3.71 6.89
CA ALA A 17 14.61 3.66 7.94
C ALA A 17 14.58 4.90 8.85
N GLN A 18 14.46 6.10 8.29
CA GLN A 18 14.32 7.34 9.06
C GLN A 18 13.03 7.36 9.87
N ALA A 19 11.89 6.97 9.26
CA ALA A 19 10.62 6.90 9.97
C ALA A 19 10.65 5.95 11.19
N MET A 20 11.42 4.85 11.14
CA MET A 20 11.58 3.96 12.32
C MET A 20 12.47 4.57 13.39
N ALA A 21 13.50 5.33 13.00
CA ALA A 21 14.32 6.07 13.95
C ALA A 21 13.46 7.10 14.71
N ASP A 22 12.62 7.84 13.99
CA ASP A 22 11.67 8.79 14.58
C ASP A 22 10.72 8.10 15.57
N TYR A 23 10.15 6.94 15.22
CA TYR A 23 9.30 6.19 16.14
C TYR A 23 10.04 5.68 17.37
N ALA A 24 11.27 5.19 17.21
CA ALA A 24 12.09 4.74 18.34
C ALA A 24 12.36 5.89 19.31
N GLU A 25 12.74 7.07 18.80
CA GLU A 25 13.01 8.26 19.60
C GLU A 25 11.75 8.73 20.35
N ILE A 26 10.60 8.80 19.67
CA ILE A 26 9.32 9.18 20.29
C ILE A 26 8.93 8.19 21.39
N LEU A 27 9.09 6.88 21.17
CA LEU A 27 8.71 5.86 22.16
C LEU A 27 9.60 5.93 23.41
N ILE A 28 10.90 6.18 23.25
CA ILE A 28 11.83 6.39 24.36
C ILE A 28 11.44 7.67 25.12
N TYR A 29 11.23 8.77 24.40
CA TYR A 29 10.81 10.04 24.98
C TYR A 29 9.51 9.92 25.79
N ILE A 30 8.49 9.24 25.26
CA ILE A 30 7.22 9.02 25.94
C ILE A 30 7.43 8.21 27.23
N LYS A 31 8.26 7.16 27.19
CA LYS A 31 8.57 6.35 28.38
C LYS A 31 9.23 7.18 29.47
N GLU A 32 10.19 8.03 29.12
CA GLU A 32 10.84 8.93 30.07
C GLU A 32 9.86 9.97 30.61
N LYS A 33 9.14 10.64 29.71
CA LYS A 33 8.22 11.72 30.07
C LYS A 33 7.10 11.27 31.00
N LEU A 34 6.66 10.02 30.88
CA LEU A 34 5.59 9.42 31.68
C LEU A 34 6.11 8.52 32.81
N SER A 35 7.43 8.43 33.04
CA SER A 35 8.05 7.51 34.02
C SER A 35 7.61 6.04 33.82
N ALA A 36 7.34 5.65 32.58
CA ALA A 36 6.76 4.37 32.18
C ALA A 36 7.82 3.37 31.68
N HIS A 37 8.99 3.34 32.32
CA HIS A 37 10.16 2.58 31.83
C HIS A 37 9.88 1.08 31.64
N ASN A 38 9.12 0.48 32.55
CA ASN A 38 8.79 -0.95 32.54
C ASN A 38 7.51 -1.28 31.75
N SER A 39 6.83 -0.29 31.18
CA SER A 39 5.60 -0.52 30.43
C SER A 39 5.92 -1.20 29.08
N PRO A 40 5.27 -2.32 28.75
CA PRO A 40 5.47 -2.98 27.47
C PRO A 40 4.86 -2.13 26.34
N ILE A 41 5.53 -2.10 25.19
CA ILE A 41 5.03 -1.45 23.98
C ILE A 41 4.57 -2.52 23.01
N ILE A 42 3.33 -2.40 22.52
CA ILE A 42 2.81 -3.17 21.39
C ILE A 42 2.63 -2.21 20.23
N VAL A 43 3.23 -2.53 19.09
CA VAL A 43 3.06 -1.76 17.87
C VAL A 43 1.87 -2.35 17.10
N ILE A 44 0.99 -1.51 16.53
CA ILE A 44 -0.10 -1.93 15.62
C ILE A 44 -0.03 -1.14 14.30
N GLY A 45 -0.14 -1.83 13.17
CA GLY A 45 0.09 -1.23 11.85
C GLY A 45 -0.53 -2.04 10.73
N GLY A 46 -0.90 -1.40 9.62
CA GLY A 46 -1.52 -2.10 8.50
C GLY A 46 -1.23 -1.50 7.14
N SER A 47 -1.49 -2.29 6.09
CA SER A 47 -1.05 -1.97 4.73
C SER A 47 0.46 -1.68 4.72
N TYR A 48 0.91 -0.57 4.13
CA TYR A 48 2.31 -0.13 4.21
C TYR A 48 2.81 -0.02 5.66
N GLY A 49 1.96 0.38 6.60
CA GLY A 49 2.27 0.46 8.03
C GLY A 49 2.50 -0.88 8.71
N GLY A 50 2.33 -2.01 8.02
CA GLY A 50 2.69 -3.35 8.51
C GLY A 50 3.65 -4.12 7.61
N SER A 51 4.07 -3.56 6.47
CA SER A 51 4.92 -4.22 5.45
C SER A 51 6.37 -4.46 5.90
N LYS A 52 7.13 -5.30 5.17
CA LYS A 52 8.58 -5.53 5.43
C LYS A 52 9.41 -4.24 5.42
N ASN A 53 9.09 -3.36 4.47
CA ASN A 53 9.70 -2.04 4.32
C ASN A 53 9.03 -0.98 5.20
N SER A 54 8.17 -1.38 6.12
CA SER A 54 7.59 -0.51 7.13
C SER A 54 8.50 -0.40 8.34
N PRO A 55 8.46 0.71 9.09
CA PRO A 55 8.95 0.80 10.48
C PRO A 55 8.44 -0.31 11.41
N PHE A 56 7.39 -1.02 11.00
CA PHE A 56 6.64 -1.95 11.82
C PHE A 56 7.24 -3.36 11.97
N ILE A 57 7.61 -3.99 10.85
CA ILE A 57 8.29 -5.30 10.86
C ILE A 57 9.77 -5.16 11.20
N SER A 58 10.35 -4.04 10.81
CA SER A 58 11.70 -3.66 11.19
C SER A 58 11.82 -3.30 12.68
N MET A 59 10.73 -3.08 13.42
CA MET A 59 10.77 -3.02 14.89
C MET A 59 11.19 -4.36 15.52
N LEU A 60 11.13 -5.47 14.76
CA LEU A 60 11.83 -6.71 15.14
C LEU A 60 13.36 -6.54 15.21
N ARG A 61 13.92 -5.48 14.58
CA ARG A 61 15.33 -5.06 14.77
C ARG A 61 15.55 -4.27 16.06
N TYR A 62 14.49 -3.79 16.72
CA TYR A 62 14.52 -3.11 18.02
C TYR A 62 13.74 -3.89 19.09
N PRO A 63 14.10 -5.17 19.38
CA PRO A 63 13.37 -5.99 20.35
C PRO A 63 13.45 -5.43 21.78
N HIS A 64 14.39 -4.51 22.04
CA HIS A 64 14.53 -3.81 23.32
C HIS A 64 13.51 -2.66 23.50
N ILE A 65 12.86 -2.20 22.43
CA ILE A 65 11.89 -1.08 22.48
C ILE A 65 10.46 -1.62 22.53
N ALA A 66 10.10 -2.54 21.63
CA ALA A 66 8.76 -3.10 21.52
C ALA A 66 8.72 -4.59 21.83
N LEU A 67 7.70 -5.02 22.59
CA LEU A 67 7.50 -6.41 22.98
C LEU A 67 6.94 -7.26 21.82
N GLY A 68 6.12 -6.66 20.97
CA GLY A 68 5.47 -7.35 19.86
C GLY A 68 4.76 -6.40 18.90
N ALA A 69 4.30 -6.95 17.77
CA ALA A 69 3.72 -6.17 16.68
C ALA A 69 2.54 -6.90 16.01
N LEU A 70 1.46 -6.18 15.71
CA LEU A 70 0.30 -6.66 14.93
C LEU A 70 0.27 -6.03 13.53
N ALA A 71 0.63 -6.80 12.50
CA ALA A 71 0.67 -6.36 11.11
C ALA A 71 -0.60 -6.78 10.35
N SER A 72 -1.55 -5.85 10.18
CA SER A 72 -2.84 -6.10 9.55
C SER A 72 -2.83 -5.81 8.05
N SER A 73 -3.24 -6.76 7.21
CA SER A 73 -3.30 -6.60 5.75
C SER A 73 -1.99 -6.08 5.13
N ALA A 74 -0.86 -6.51 5.67
CA ALA A 74 0.46 -6.06 5.27
C ALA A 74 1.01 -6.91 4.10
N PRO A 75 1.31 -6.32 2.92
CA PRO A 75 1.82 -7.05 1.75
C PRO A 75 3.32 -7.37 1.89
N ILE A 76 3.69 -8.13 2.92
CA ILE A 76 5.06 -8.50 3.32
C ILE A 76 5.79 -9.30 2.22
N LEU A 77 5.05 -10.13 1.50
CA LEU A 77 5.61 -11.05 0.50
C LEU A 77 5.49 -10.52 -0.94
N TYR A 78 4.95 -9.33 -1.16
CA TYR A 78 4.74 -8.78 -2.51
C TYR A 78 6.00 -8.16 -3.15
N PHE A 79 7.15 -8.31 -2.50
CA PHE A 79 8.44 -7.80 -2.96
C PHE A 79 9.34 -8.96 -3.40
N ASP A 80 10.41 -8.64 -4.15
CA ASP A 80 11.49 -9.57 -4.53
C ASP A 80 11.04 -10.80 -5.34
N ASP A 81 10.04 -10.62 -6.22
CA ASP A 81 9.47 -11.68 -7.08
C ASP A 81 8.99 -12.94 -6.32
N ILE A 82 8.69 -12.81 -5.02
CA ILE A 82 8.20 -13.91 -4.17
C ILE A 82 6.76 -14.31 -4.55
N THR A 83 5.94 -13.35 -4.98
CA THR A 83 4.54 -13.58 -5.41
C THR A 83 4.35 -13.30 -6.89
N PRO A 84 3.40 -13.97 -7.56
CA PRO A 84 3.07 -13.67 -8.95
C PRO A 84 2.73 -12.19 -9.16
N GLN A 85 3.28 -11.57 -10.21
CA GLN A 85 3.09 -10.14 -10.49
C GLN A 85 1.61 -9.75 -10.70
N ASN A 86 0.76 -10.68 -11.13
CA ASN A 86 -0.67 -10.48 -11.30
C ASN A 86 -1.51 -10.83 -10.05
N GLY A 87 -0.88 -11.16 -8.92
CA GLY A 87 -1.56 -11.64 -7.71
C GLY A 87 -2.62 -10.65 -7.21
N TYR A 88 -2.29 -9.36 -7.16
CA TYR A 88 -3.22 -8.32 -6.75
C TYR A 88 -4.48 -8.28 -7.63
N PHE A 89 -4.30 -8.19 -8.95
CA PHE A 89 -5.42 -8.12 -9.89
C PHE A 89 -6.26 -9.41 -9.91
N SER A 90 -5.63 -10.57 -9.68
CA SER A 90 -6.32 -11.85 -9.55
C SER A 90 -7.26 -11.87 -8.36
N ILE A 91 -6.81 -11.38 -7.20
CA ILE A 91 -7.64 -11.28 -5.99
C ILE A 91 -8.76 -10.25 -6.16
N VAL A 92 -8.49 -9.09 -6.76
CA VAL A 92 -9.53 -8.10 -7.09
C VAL A 92 -10.61 -8.74 -7.98
N THR A 93 -10.19 -9.44 -9.03
CA THR A 93 -11.09 -10.16 -9.94
C THR A 93 -11.93 -11.21 -9.21
N LYS A 94 -11.30 -11.98 -8.31
CA LYS A 94 -11.97 -12.97 -7.47
C LYS A 94 -13.03 -12.33 -6.58
N GLY A 95 -12.75 -11.17 -5.97
CA GLY A 95 -13.70 -10.46 -5.13
C GLY A 95 -15.00 -10.10 -5.85
N PHE A 96 -14.93 -9.59 -7.08
CA PHE A 96 -16.13 -9.34 -7.88
C PHE A 96 -16.86 -10.63 -8.28
N LYS A 97 -16.11 -11.68 -8.62
CA LYS A 97 -16.67 -12.97 -9.02
C LYS A 97 -17.41 -13.69 -7.89
N GLU A 98 -16.88 -13.62 -6.66
CA GLU A 98 -17.50 -14.21 -5.46
C GLU A 98 -18.83 -13.54 -5.11
N VAL A 99 -18.96 -12.24 -5.38
CA VAL A 99 -20.21 -11.51 -5.17
C VAL A 99 -21.21 -11.79 -6.29
N SER A 100 -20.77 -11.78 -7.55
CA SER A 100 -21.66 -12.01 -8.70
C SER A 100 -20.90 -12.41 -9.96
N GLN A 101 -21.27 -13.56 -10.54
CA GLN A 101 -20.75 -14.01 -11.82
C GLN A 101 -21.07 -13.02 -12.95
N THR A 102 -22.29 -12.48 -12.97
CA THR A 102 -22.70 -11.48 -13.98
C THR A 102 -21.92 -10.17 -13.84
N CYS A 103 -21.61 -9.74 -12.62
CA CYS A 103 -20.77 -8.56 -12.39
C CYS A 103 -19.36 -8.76 -12.94
N TYR A 104 -18.74 -9.90 -12.62
CA TYR A 104 -17.43 -10.28 -13.17
C TYR A 104 -17.42 -10.29 -14.71
N GLU A 105 -18.40 -10.93 -15.34
CA GLU A 105 -18.51 -11.00 -16.80
C GLU A 105 -18.73 -9.63 -17.44
N THR A 106 -19.60 -8.82 -16.84
CA THR A 106 -19.90 -7.45 -17.32
C THR A 106 -18.66 -6.57 -17.26
N ILE A 107 -17.91 -6.60 -16.16
CA ILE A 107 -16.65 -5.84 -16.02
C ILE A 107 -15.64 -6.33 -17.06
N ARG A 108 -15.45 -7.65 -17.19
CA ARG A 108 -14.51 -8.25 -18.15
C ARG A 108 -14.82 -7.85 -19.59
N GLU A 109 -16.08 -7.86 -20.00
CA GLU A 109 -16.51 -7.46 -21.34
C GLU A 109 -16.44 -5.94 -21.57
N SER A 110 -16.56 -5.15 -20.51
CA SER A 110 -16.61 -3.69 -20.63
C SER A 110 -15.34 -3.11 -21.25
N TRP A 111 -14.17 -3.69 -20.96
CA TRP A 111 -12.88 -3.22 -21.48
C TRP A 111 -12.81 -3.25 -23.01
N SER A 112 -13.16 -4.37 -23.65
CA SER A 112 -13.14 -4.45 -25.12
C SER A 112 -14.17 -3.53 -25.78
N LYS A 113 -15.31 -3.26 -25.11
CA LYS A 113 -16.31 -2.29 -25.56
C LYS A 113 -15.78 -0.86 -25.47
N ILE A 114 -15.07 -0.52 -24.39
CA ILE A 114 -14.42 0.78 -24.22
C ILE A 114 -13.38 0.99 -25.33
N ASP A 115 -12.50 0.02 -25.58
CA ASP A 115 -11.46 0.10 -26.62
C ASP A 115 -12.07 0.25 -28.04
N LYS A 116 -13.14 -0.50 -28.32
CA LYS A 116 -13.86 -0.42 -29.60
C LYS A 116 -14.55 0.93 -29.81
N VAL A 117 -15.05 1.56 -28.75
CA VAL A 117 -15.64 2.90 -28.87
C VAL A 117 -14.53 3.94 -28.98
N GLY A 118 -13.49 3.85 -28.16
CA GLY A 118 -12.37 4.80 -28.15
C GLY A 118 -11.59 4.86 -29.47
N SER A 119 -11.51 3.76 -30.21
CA SER A 119 -10.84 3.69 -31.53
C SER A 119 -11.62 4.34 -32.68
N LYS A 120 -12.88 4.73 -32.48
CA LYS A 120 -13.70 5.37 -33.53
C LYS A 120 -13.48 6.89 -33.58
N PRO A 121 -13.71 7.53 -34.75
CA PRO A 121 -13.82 8.99 -34.83
C PRO A 121 -14.85 9.51 -33.82
N SER A 122 -14.47 10.53 -33.04
CA SER A 122 -15.27 11.09 -31.93
C SER A 122 -15.61 10.12 -30.79
N GLY A 123 -15.02 8.92 -30.77
CA GLY A 123 -15.26 7.88 -29.76
C GLY A 123 -14.90 8.30 -28.34
N LEU A 124 -13.79 9.02 -28.17
CA LEU A 124 -13.37 9.55 -26.87
C LEU A 124 -14.37 10.59 -26.32
N SER A 125 -15.00 11.40 -27.18
CA SER A 125 -16.04 12.35 -26.77
C SER A 125 -17.29 11.62 -26.26
N ILE A 126 -17.68 10.54 -26.94
CA ILE A 126 -18.78 9.66 -26.50
C ILE A 126 -18.45 9.05 -25.12
N LEU A 127 -17.24 8.53 -24.94
CA LEU A 127 -16.80 7.98 -23.65
C LEU A 127 -16.80 9.04 -22.56
N SER A 128 -16.25 10.23 -22.85
CA SER A 128 -16.22 11.34 -21.90
C SER A 128 -17.62 11.74 -21.42
N GLN A 129 -18.58 11.87 -22.34
CA GLN A 129 -19.99 12.13 -21.97
C GLN A 129 -20.62 10.98 -21.19
N LYS A 130 -20.37 9.73 -21.59
CA LYS A 130 -20.96 8.54 -20.95
C LYS A 130 -20.45 8.32 -19.53
N PHE A 131 -19.14 8.52 -19.33
CA PHE A 131 -18.47 8.38 -18.03
C PHE A 131 -18.44 9.67 -17.21
N LYS A 132 -18.93 10.79 -17.78
CA LYS A 132 -18.95 12.12 -17.16
C LYS A 132 -17.56 12.57 -16.72
N LEU A 133 -16.57 12.44 -17.60
CA LEU A 133 -15.19 12.84 -17.34
C LEU A 133 -15.04 14.37 -17.38
N CYS A 134 -14.11 14.92 -16.60
CA CYS A 134 -13.96 16.37 -16.44
C CYS A 134 -13.20 17.05 -17.59
N SER A 135 -12.30 16.32 -18.28
CA SER A 135 -11.47 16.82 -19.38
C SER A 135 -10.83 15.67 -20.13
#